data_AF-A0A7X8SGF4-F1
#
_entry.id   AF-A0A7X8SGF4-F1
#
_cell.length_a   1.000
_cell.length_b   1.000
_cell.length_c   1.000
_cell.angle_alpha   90.00
_cell.angle_beta   90.00
_cell.angle_gamma   90.00
#
_symmetry.space_group_name_H-M   'P 1'
#
loop_
_entity.id
_entity.type
_entity.pdbx_description
1 polymer ?
#
loop_
_entity_poly.entity_id
_entity_poly.type
_entity_poly.pdbx_seq_one_letter_code
_entity_poly.pdbx_strand_id
1 'polypeptide(L)'
;MRKFHLIFIGIFIFFSTVFTAMIKAENKLDIEDEKSSVVNDFNQDFEVGEAIYYQDVVTVNVDLEKMANSLGWTVYHYHEYSITFDGRNSFVLFCDFIKEVNQERFLASGFKNIEMKLIYKEEVIQYFQEELE
;
A
#
# COMPACT_ATOMS: atom_id res chain seq x y z
N MET A 1 -13.53 58.74 13.12
CA MET A 1 -13.40 57.41 13.78
C MET A 1 -13.17 56.33 12.72
N ARG A 2 -11.95 56.17 12.18
CA ARG A 2 -11.65 55.18 11.11
C ARG A 2 -10.55 54.16 11.47
N LYS A 3 -9.88 54.33 12.61
CA LYS A 3 -8.71 53.50 12.99
C LYS A 3 -9.08 52.20 13.72
N PHE A 4 -10.28 52.09 14.30
CA PHE A 4 -10.70 50.88 15.03
C PHE A 4 -11.08 49.71 14.10
N HIS A 5 -11.57 49.96 12.87
CA HIS A 5 -11.97 48.88 11.96
C HIS A 5 -10.80 48.08 11.38
N LEU A 6 -9.62 48.69 11.19
CA LEU A 6 -8.44 47.99 10.68
C LEU A 6 -7.87 46.98 11.69
N ILE A 7 -7.97 47.27 12.98
CA ILE A 7 -7.53 46.37 14.06
C ILE A 7 -8.45 45.15 14.14
N PHE A 8 -9.77 45.35 14.02
CA PHE A 8 -10.74 44.25 14.03
C PHE A 8 -10.58 43.30 12.84
N ILE A 9 -10.30 43.83 11.64
CA ILE A 9 -10.07 43.00 10.44
C ILE A 9 -8.79 42.16 10.59
N GLY A 10 -7.70 42.74 11.10
CA GLY A 10 -6.45 42.01 11.31
C GLY A 10 -6.59 40.86 12.32
N ILE A 11 -7.32 41.08 13.41
CA ILE A 11 -7.59 40.04 14.43
C ILE A 11 -8.46 38.92 13.83
N PHE A 12 -9.49 39.26 13.06
CA PHE A 12 -10.37 38.27 12.44
C PHE A 12 -9.63 37.38 11.41
N ILE A 13 -8.75 37.98 10.60
CA ILE A 13 -7.91 37.24 9.65
C ILE A 13 -6.93 36.32 10.38
N PHE A 14 -6.33 36.79 11.48
CA PHE A 14 -5.42 36.00 12.31
C PHE A 14 -6.10 34.79 12.94
N PHE A 15 -7.31 34.94 13.48
CA PHE A 15 -8.06 33.81 14.03
C PHE A 15 -8.47 32.81 12.94
N SER A 16 -8.86 33.28 11.75
CA SER A 16 -9.20 32.39 10.61
C SER A 16 -8.01 31.53 10.17
N THR A 17 -6.81 32.11 10.05
CA THR A 17 -5.61 31.36 9.64
C THR A 17 -5.16 30.39 10.73
N VAL A 18 -5.21 30.78 12.00
CA VAL A 18 -4.88 29.91 13.13
C VAL A 18 -5.86 28.74 13.25
N PHE A 19 -7.17 28.98 13.07
CA PHE A 19 -8.18 27.93 13.11
C PHE A 19 -8.05 26.96 11.94
N THR A 20 -7.77 27.48 10.73
CA THR A 20 -7.51 26.64 9.55
C THR A 20 -6.25 25.78 9.73
N ALA A 21 -5.19 26.34 10.33
CA ALA A 21 -3.97 25.61 10.63
C ALA A 21 -4.18 24.53 11.71
N MET A 22 -4.98 24.81 12.75
CA MET A 22 -5.34 23.84 13.78
C MET A 22 -6.17 22.68 13.22
N ILE A 23 -7.25 22.94 12.47
CA ILE A 23 -8.07 21.88 11.85
C ILE A 23 -7.24 20.99 10.92
N LYS A 24 -6.26 21.58 10.23
CA LYS A 24 -5.37 20.85 9.32
C LYS A 24 -4.30 20.03 10.05
N ALA A 25 -3.95 20.40 11.29
CA ALA A 25 -3.01 19.68 12.13
C ALA A 25 -3.68 18.52 12.89
N GLU A 26 -4.89 18.73 13.39
CA GLU A 26 -5.69 17.70 14.09
C GLU A 26 -6.07 16.56 13.15
N ASN A 27 -6.57 16.87 11.94
CA ASN A 27 -6.87 15.85 10.92
C ASN A 27 -5.64 15.07 10.41
N LYS A 28 -4.43 15.60 10.58
CA LYS A 28 -3.23 14.96 10.00
C LYS A 28 -2.72 13.80 10.85
N LEU A 29 -2.92 13.87 12.16
CA LEU A 29 -2.50 12.84 13.12
C LEU A 29 -3.43 11.62 13.05
N ASP A 30 -4.75 11.83 13.03
CA ASP A 30 -5.73 10.73 12.95
C ASP A 30 -5.59 9.90 11.66
N ILE A 31 -5.31 10.54 10.52
CA ILE A 31 -5.14 9.84 9.23
C ILE A 31 -3.87 8.98 9.22
N GLU A 32 -2.80 9.41 9.88
CA GLU A 32 -1.54 8.65 9.93
C GLU A 32 -1.67 7.40 10.82
N ASP A 33 -2.42 7.54 11.92
CA ASP A 33 -2.76 6.43 12.82
C ASP A 33 -3.73 5.43 12.15
N GLU A 34 -4.72 5.90 11.40
CA GLU A 34 -5.66 5.05 10.65
C GLU A 34 -4.96 4.25 9.55
N LYS A 35 -4.07 4.89 8.77
CA LYS A 35 -3.24 4.21 7.75
C LYS A 35 -2.38 3.10 8.35
N SER A 36 -1.77 3.36 9.51
CA SER A 36 -0.96 2.37 10.21
C SER A 36 -1.81 1.17 10.66
N SER A 37 -2.98 1.44 11.26
CA SER A 37 -3.92 0.40 11.70
C SER A 37 -4.36 -0.49 10.55
N VAL A 38 -4.78 0.10 9.43
CA VAL A 38 -5.30 -0.68 8.29
C VAL A 38 -4.23 -1.56 7.64
N VAL A 39 -2.99 -1.08 7.57
CA VAL A 39 -1.86 -1.90 7.09
C VAL A 39 -1.54 -3.02 8.08
N ASN A 40 -1.52 -2.74 9.38
CA ASN A 40 -1.25 -3.78 10.39
C ASN A 40 -2.33 -4.86 10.39
N ASP A 41 -3.60 -4.47 10.31
CA ASP A 41 -4.72 -5.39 10.24
C ASP A 41 -4.66 -6.22 8.94
N PHE A 42 -4.33 -5.61 7.80
CA PHE A 42 -4.12 -6.36 6.55
C PHE A 42 -3.01 -7.39 6.70
N ASN A 43 -1.89 -7.02 7.31
CA ASN A 43 -0.74 -7.92 7.51
C ASN A 43 -1.02 -9.06 8.48
N GLN A 44 -1.96 -8.89 9.42
CA GLN A 44 -2.40 -9.99 10.29
C GLN A 44 -3.19 -11.04 9.51
N ASP A 45 -3.96 -10.62 8.51
CA ASP A 45 -4.80 -11.50 7.71
C ASP A 45 -4.08 -12.06 6.46
N PHE A 46 -3.05 -11.37 5.97
CA PHE A 46 -2.40 -11.67 4.69
C PHE A 46 -1.16 -12.55 4.84
N GLU A 47 -1.36 -13.86 4.86
CA GLU A 47 -0.30 -14.85 5.13
C GLU A 47 0.76 -14.99 4.02
N VAL A 48 0.42 -14.59 2.79
CA VAL A 48 1.26 -14.82 1.60
C VAL A 48 2.17 -13.64 1.25
N GLY A 49 2.32 -12.67 2.15
CA GLY A 49 3.13 -11.49 1.88
C GLY A 49 3.08 -10.46 3.00
N GLU A 50 3.31 -9.20 2.64
CA GLU A 50 3.23 -8.07 3.54
C GLU A 50 2.89 -6.78 2.78
N ALA A 51 2.16 -5.88 3.43
CA ALA A 51 1.95 -4.52 3.00
C ALA A 51 2.85 -3.59 3.83
N ILE A 52 3.54 -2.71 3.12
CA ILE A 52 4.27 -1.58 3.69
C ILE A 52 3.75 -0.29 3.06
N TYR A 53 3.94 0.84 3.70
CA TYR A 53 3.49 2.11 3.13
C TYR A 53 4.51 3.23 3.32
N TYR A 54 4.47 4.16 2.38
CA TYR A 54 5.21 5.41 2.43
C TYR A 54 4.30 6.53 1.93
N GLN A 55 4.04 7.51 2.80
CA GLN A 55 3.14 8.63 2.53
C GLN A 55 1.71 8.18 2.15
N ASP A 56 1.34 8.35 0.87
CA ASP A 56 0.01 8.03 0.33
C ASP A 56 0.02 6.77 -0.54
N VAL A 57 1.13 6.02 -0.57
CA VAL A 57 1.27 4.80 -1.35
C VAL A 57 1.43 3.61 -0.43
N VAL A 58 0.57 2.61 -0.61
CA VAL A 58 0.76 1.28 -0.01
C VAL A 58 1.34 0.36 -1.08
N THR A 59 2.38 -0.38 -0.72
CA THR A 59 3.00 -1.42 -1.55
C THR A 59 2.75 -2.76 -0.87
N VAL A 60 2.05 -3.64 -1.56
CA VAL A 60 1.83 -5.03 -1.13
C VAL A 60 2.83 -5.92 -1.84
N ASN A 61 3.76 -6.46 -1.07
CA ASN A 61 4.73 -7.45 -1.48
C ASN A 61 4.09 -8.83 -1.33
N VAL A 62 3.87 -9.52 -2.45
CA VAL A 62 3.35 -10.89 -2.49
C VAL A 62 4.52 -11.84 -2.68
N ASP A 63 4.75 -12.70 -1.70
CA ASP A 63 5.78 -13.73 -1.75
C ASP A 63 5.22 -14.92 -2.55
N LEU A 64 5.81 -15.13 -3.72
CA LEU A 64 5.34 -16.12 -4.68
C LEU A 64 5.43 -17.55 -4.11
N GLU A 65 6.44 -17.83 -3.30
CA GLU A 65 6.65 -19.14 -2.71
C GLU A 65 5.63 -19.40 -1.61
N LYS A 66 5.37 -18.41 -0.74
CA LYS A 66 4.33 -18.51 0.29
C LYS A 66 2.95 -18.69 -0.33
N MET A 67 2.67 -17.97 -1.42
CA MET A 67 1.44 -18.11 -2.17
C MET A 67 1.29 -19.49 -2.79
N ALA A 68 2.33 -20.02 -3.44
CA ALA A 68 2.31 -21.38 -3.99
C ALA A 68 2.10 -22.43 -2.89
N ASN A 69 2.74 -22.27 -1.73
CA ASN A 69 2.53 -23.13 -0.57
C ASN A 69 1.08 -23.06 -0.04
N SER A 70 0.49 -21.87 0.03
CA SER A 70 -0.92 -21.65 0.39
C SER A 70 -1.89 -22.35 -0.56
N LEU A 71 -1.55 -22.43 -1.85
CA LEU A 71 -2.30 -23.17 -2.88
C LEU A 71 -2.05 -24.69 -2.84
N GLY A 72 -1.22 -25.18 -1.91
CA GLY A 72 -0.87 -26.58 -1.78
C GLY A 72 0.10 -27.08 -2.85
N TRP A 73 0.80 -26.18 -3.54
CA TRP A 73 1.77 -26.56 -4.56
C TRP A 73 3.05 -27.03 -3.92
N THR A 74 3.68 -28.03 -4.53
CA THR A 74 5.03 -28.42 -4.13
C THR A 74 6.03 -27.42 -4.68
N VAL A 75 7.21 -27.32 -4.05
CA VAL A 75 8.34 -26.49 -4.52
C VAL A 75 8.65 -26.77 -6.00
N TYR A 76 8.52 -28.02 -6.45
CA TYR A 76 8.69 -28.40 -7.86
C TYR A 76 7.67 -27.74 -8.79
N HIS A 77 6.37 -27.83 -8.48
CA HIS A 77 5.32 -27.19 -9.28
C HIS A 77 5.45 -25.66 -9.28
N TYR A 78 5.85 -25.09 -8.15
CA TYR A 78 6.18 -23.67 -8.04
C TYR A 78 7.28 -23.26 -9.03
N HIS A 79 8.42 -23.97 -9.04
CA HIS A 79 9.52 -23.66 -9.96
C HIS A 79 9.11 -23.82 -11.42
N GLU A 80 8.55 -24.97 -11.80
CA GLU A 80 8.15 -25.21 -13.20
C GLU A 80 7.11 -24.21 -13.69
N TYR A 81 6.10 -23.87 -12.87
CA TYR A 81 5.04 -22.99 -13.32
C TYR A 81 5.51 -21.54 -13.38
N SER A 82 6.35 -21.10 -12.43
CA SER A 82 6.86 -19.73 -12.34
C SER A 82 7.73 -19.30 -13.53
N ILE A 83 8.37 -20.24 -14.24
CA ILE A 83 9.18 -19.96 -15.42
C ILE A 83 8.37 -19.88 -16.73
N THR A 84 7.13 -20.38 -16.74
CA THR A 84 6.27 -20.32 -17.94
C THR A 84 5.58 -18.96 -18.09
N PHE A 85 5.20 -18.60 -19.32
CA PHE A 85 4.41 -17.40 -19.57
C PHE A 85 3.05 -17.44 -18.85
N ASP A 86 2.32 -18.55 -18.96
CA ASP A 86 0.99 -18.71 -18.38
C ASP A 86 1.04 -18.70 -16.85
N GLY A 87 2.07 -19.27 -16.25
CA GLY A 87 2.24 -19.23 -14.81
C GLY A 87 2.57 -17.84 -14.28
N ARG A 88 3.49 -17.11 -14.93
CA ARG A 88 3.73 -15.70 -14.62
C ARG A 88 2.45 -14.87 -14.73
N ASN A 89 1.68 -15.07 -15.79
CA ASN A 89 0.43 -14.34 -15.99
C ASN A 89 -0.61 -14.67 -14.90
N SER A 90 -0.69 -15.93 -14.47
CA SER A 90 -1.58 -16.35 -13.38
C SER A 90 -1.25 -15.64 -12.06
N PHE A 91 0.04 -15.45 -11.77
CA PHE A 91 0.47 -14.73 -10.57
C PHE A 91 0.20 -13.23 -10.64
N VAL A 92 0.32 -12.62 -11.82
CA VAL A 92 -0.11 -11.23 -12.03
C VAL A 92 -1.62 -11.10 -11.79
N LEU A 93 -2.43 -12.00 -12.34
CA LEU A 93 -3.89 -11.99 -12.13
C LEU A 93 -4.25 -12.15 -10.65
N PHE A 94 -3.50 -12.95 -9.89
CA PHE A 94 -3.71 -13.07 -8.45
C PHE A 94 -3.37 -11.78 -7.70
N CYS A 95 -2.28 -11.10 -8.07
CA CYS A 95 -1.97 -9.76 -7.55
C CYS A 95 -3.05 -8.74 -7.87
N ASP A 96 -3.59 -8.76 -9.10
CA ASP A 96 -4.68 -7.88 -9.51
C ASP A 96 -5.95 -8.17 -8.69
N PHE A 97 -6.25 -9.44 -8.44
CA PHE A 97 -7.34 -9.84 -7.57
C PHE A 97 -7.15 -9.29 -6.15
N ILE A 98 -6.00 -9.52 -5.51
CA ILE A 98 -5.71 -8.99 -4.16
C ILE A 98 -5.89 -7.48 -4.11
N LYS A 99 -5.39 -6.78 -5.13
CA LYS A 99 -5.54 -5.34 -5.24
C LYS A 99 -7.01 -4.95 -5.29
N GLU A 100 -7.79 -5.59 -6.15
CA GLU A 100 -9.22 -5.29 -6.32
C GLU A 100 -10.02 -5.49 -5.02
N VAL A 101 -9.86 -6.63 -4.34
CA VAL A 101 -10.59 -6.89 -3.08
C VAL A 101 -10.19 -5.98 -1.91
N ASN A 102 -8.97 -5.44 -1.91
CA ASN A 102 -8.48 -4.60 -0.80
C ASN A 102 -8.45 -3.10 -1.14
N GLN A 103 -8.78 -2.73 -2.38
CA GLN A 103 -8.62 -1.37 -2.84
C GLN A 103 -9.51 -0.39 -2.07
N GLU A 104 -10.78 -0.73 -1.87
CA GLU A 104 -11.70 0.15 -1.14
C GLU A 104 -11.22 0.43 0.28
N ARG A 105 -10.74 -0.61 0.98
CA ARG A 105 -10.20 -0.52 2.34
C ARG A 105 -9.03 0.47 2.43
N PHE A 106 -8.05 0.35 1.55
CA PHE A 106 -6.89 1.25 1.57
C PHE A 106 -7.25 2.68 1.16
N LEU A 107 -8.12 2.86 0.16
CA LEU A 107 -8.56 4.19 -0.26
C LEU A 107 -9.40 4.89 0.82
N ALA A 108 -10.25 4.17 1.54
CA ALA A 108 -11.03 4.70 2.66
C ALA A 108 -10.12 5.25 3.78
N SER A 109 -8.94 4.66 3.96
CA SER A 109 -7.94 5.07 4.95
C SER A 109 -7.07 6.24 4.49
N GLY A 110 -7.35 6.82 3.32
CA GLY A 110 -6.62 7.97 2.79
C GLY A 110 -5.35 7.64 1.99
N PHE A 111 -5.11 6.36 1.62
CA PHE A 111 -4.13 6.05 0.58
C PHE A 111 -4.63 6.52 -0.80
N LYS A 112 -3.72 6.93 -1.67
CA LYS A 112 -4.03 7.38 -3.04
C LYS A 112 -3.65 6.36 -4.10
N ASN A 113 -2.67 5.51 -3.80
CA ASN A 113 -2.21 4.48 -4.71
C ASN A 113 -1.91 3.19 -3.98
N ILE A 114 -2.13 2.09 -4.68
CA ILE A 114 -1.86 0.73 -4.23
C ILE A 114 -1.02 0.05 -5.30
N GLU A 115 0.17 -0.38 -4.92
CA GLU A 115 1.11 -1.09 -5.77
C GLU A 115 1.22 -2.53 -5.33
N MET A 116 1.19 -3.45 -6.29
CA MET A 116 1.45 -4.87 -6.05
C MET A 116 2.84 -5.20 -6.56
N LYS A 117 3.65 -5.89 -5.76
CA LYS A 117 4.97 -6.37 -6.16
C LYS A 117 5.07 -7.85 -5.89
N LEU A 118 5.37 -8.61 -6.93
CA LEU A 118 5.75 -10.02 -6.79
C LEU A 118 7.21 -10.08 -6.34
N ILE A 119 7.45 -10.75 -5.21
CA ILE A 119 8.80 -11.05 -4.74
C ILE A 119 9.15 -12.48 -5.13
N TYR A 120 10.23 -12.62 -5.90
CA TYR A 120 10.88 -13.89 -6.18
C TYR A 120 12.01 -14.09 -5.16
N LYS A 121 12.14 -15.28 -4.56
CA LYS A 121 13.35 -15.62 -3.81
C LYS A 121 14.52 -15.91 -4.75
N GLU A 122 15.73 -15.71 -4.26
CA GLU A 122 16.99 -15.72 -5.03
C GLU A 122 17.22 -17.01 -5.86
N GLU A 123 16.79 -18.18 -5.36
CA GLU A 123 16.90 -19.45 -6.09
C GLU A 123 16.13 -19.44 -7.42
N VAL A 124 15.03 -18.70 -7.49
CA VAL A 124 14.24 -18.53 -8.72
C VAL A 124 14.89 -17.50 -9.66
N ILE A 125 15.52 -16.47 -9.10
CA ILE A 125 16.21 -15.41 -9.84
C ILE A 125 17.44 -15.97 -10.58
N GLN A 126 18.18 -16.92 -9.99
CA GLN A 126 19.34 -17.55 -10.63
C GLN A 126 18.97 -18.31 -11.92
N TYR A 127 17.92 -19.14 -11.91
CA TYR A 127 17.43 -19.82 -13.12
C TYR A 127 17.06 -18.84 -14.24
N PHE A 128 16.46 -17.69 -13.89
CA PHE A 128 16.11 -16.66 -14.87
C PHE A 128 17.32 -15.95 -15.49
N GLN A 129 18.42 -15.81 -14.75
CA GLN A 129 19.65 -15.22 -15.29
C GLN A 129 20.40 -16.18 -16.21
N GLU A 130 20.37 -17.49 -15.93
CA GLU A 130 21.02 -18.51 -16.76
C GLU A 130 20.32 -18.76 -18.11
N GLU A 131 18.99 -18.60 -18.22
CA GLU A 131 18.29 -18.71 -19.51
C GLU A 131 18.38 -17.45 -20.39
N LEU A 132 18.90 -16.34 -19.86
CA LEU A 132 19.10 -15.08 -20.59
C LEU A 132 20.52 -14.92 -21.17
N GLU A 133 21.44 -15.85 -20.86
CA GLU A 133 22.77 -15.98 -21.48
C GLU A 133 22.78 -17.00 -22.64
#